data_AF-A0A1Y5GTF6-F1
#
_entry.id   AF-A0A1Y5GTF6-F1
#
_cell.length_a   1.000
_cell.length_b   1.000
_cell.length_c   1.000
_cell.angle_alpha   90.00
_cell.angle_beta   90.00
_cell.angle_gamma   90.00
#
_symmetry.space_group_name_H-M   'P 1'
#
loop_
_entity.id
_entity.type
_entity.pdbx_description
1 polymer ?
#
loop_
_entity_poly.entity_id
_entity_poly.type
_entity_poly.pdbx_seq_one_letter_code
_entity_poly.pdbx_strand_id
1 'polypeptide(L)'
;MNKMKLKSITFILPLMLMLGVHAENTDSSEKLAASVLEKQTDNVVQEEKELTEEEQVQQWYEKGVKAHKVHDLIRSIKWLTKAAEKDHTEAQAHLGYFYVYAGEQDKGLPLMRLAAEKNNTLALRELAVAYGKGIGVEQSDSKAMEYLEKAQSLGDELSIYAIAGAYENGKFGLSKDETLAKEMFQQLSDDGFGGATHRLIKAIEEGQLGFTKDPVKAAEMKQALRAKVASETKSN
;
A
#
# COMPACT_ATOMS: atom_id res chain seq x y z
N MET A 1 13.39 -40.66 9.24
CA MET A 1 12.07 -40.82 8.58
C MET A 1 11.20 -39.63 8.96
N ASN A 2 11.18 -38.59 8.13
CA ASN A 2 10.19 -37.53 8.23
C ASN A 2 9.51 -37.42 6.86
N LYS A 3 8.19 -37.61 6.83
CA LYS A 3 7.40 -37.77 5.61
C LYS A 3 7.28 -36.42 4.89
N MET A 4 8.03 -36.27 3.81
CA MET A 4 7.87 -35.18 2.83
C MET A 4 6.47 -35.30 2.20
N LYS A 5 5.61 -34.30 2.39
CA LYS A 5 4.31 -34.24 1.72
C LYS A 5 4.56 -33.87 0.25
N LEU A 6 4.59 -34.88 -0.63
CA LEU A 6 4.44 -34.71 -2.07
C LEU A 6 3.10 -34.01 -2.35
N LYS A 7 3.11 -32.73 -2.73
CA LYS A 7 1.92 -32.04 -3.23
C LYS A 7 2.09 -31.37 -4.60
N SER A 8 3.22 -31.58 -5.29
CA SER A 8 3.53 -30.82 -6.50
C SER A 8 3.81 -31.66 -7.77
N ILE A 9 3.71 -32.99 -7.71
CA ILE A 9 4.03 -33.84 -8.88
C ILE A 9 2.81 -34.08 -9.80
N THR A 10 1.59 -33.70 -9.38
CA THR A 10 0.36 -34.05 -10.11
C THR A 10 0.10 -33.24 -11.39
N PHE A 11 0.91 -32.21 -11.71
CA PHE A 11 0.61 -31.31 -12.83
C PHE A 11 1.47 -31.48 -14.10
N ILE A 12 2.49 -32.35 -14.10
CA ILE A 12 3.42 -32.46 -15.24
C ILE A 12 3.00 -33.55 -16.25
N LEU A 13 2.22 -34.55 -15.82
CA LEU A 13 1.82 -35.65 -16.70
C LEU A 13 0.88 -35.31 -17.88
N PRO A 14 0.05 -34.24 -17.91
CA PRO A 14 -0.83 -33.99 -19.06
C PRO A 14 -0.12 -33.35 -20.26
N LEU A 15 1.07 -32.77 -20.09
CA LEU A 15 1.73 -32.00 -21.17
C LEU A 15 2.46 -32.91 -22.18
N MET A 16 2.89 -34.11 -21.78
CA MET A 16 3.58 -35.04 -22.68
C MET A 16 2.66 -35.77 -23.68
N LEU A 17 1.37 -35.94 -23.36
CA LEU A 17 0.42 -36.58 -24.28
C LEU A 17 -0.04 -35.66 -25.43
N MET A 18 0.15 -34.33 -25.32
CA MET A 18 -0.22 -33.38 -26.39
C MET A 18 0.78 -33.29 -27.54
N LEU A 19 2.03 -33.75 -27.38
CA LEU A 19 3.10 -33.55 -28.38
C LEU A 19 3.33 -34.75 -29.31
N GLY A 20 2.51 -35.79 -29.27
CA GLY A 20 2.46 -36.84 -30.30
C GLY A 20 3.76 -37.66 -30.52
N VAL A 21 4.69 -37.63 -29.57
CA VAL A 21 5.96 -38.37 -29.68
C VAL A 21 5.71 -39.84 -29.34
N HIS A 22 5.58 -40.69 -30.36
CA HIS A 22 5.65 -42.14 -30.19
C HIS A 22 7.12 -42.53 -29.96
N ALA A 23 7.47 -42.86 -28.71
CA ALA A 23 8.82 -43.29 -28.36
C ALA A 23 8.96 -44.80 -28.53
N GLU A 24 9.61 -45.23 -29.61
CA GLU A 24 10.32 -46.51 -29.62
C GLU A 24 11.62 -46.35 -28.82
N ASN A 25 11.91 -47.31 -27.93
CA ASN A 25 13.00 -47.36 -26.93
C ASN A 25 12.80 -46.54 -25.64
N THR A 26 12.28 -47.23 -24.63
CA THR A 26 11.95 -46.72 -23.29
C THR A 26 13.16 -46.53 -22.37
N ASP A 27 14.29 -47.24 -22.55
CA ASP A 27 15.42 -47.15 -21.59
C ASP A 27 16.32 -45.92 -21.79
N SER A 28 16.40 -45.40 -23.02
CA SER A 28 17.24 -44.22 -23.35
C SER A 28 16.49 -42.91 -23.14
N SER A 29 15.20 -42.88 -23.46
CA SER A 29 14.33 -41.70 -23.29
C SER A 29 14.04 -41.40 -21.82
N GLU A 30 13.89 -42.42 -20.97
CA GLU A 30 13.75 -42.24 -19.52
C GLU A 30 15.03 -41.73 -18.86
N LYS A 31 16.21 -42.24 -19.25
CA LYS A 31 17.50 -41.73 -18.74
C LYS A 31 17.75 -40.29 -19.18
N LEU A 32 17.40 -39.93 -20.41
CA LEU A 32 17.52 -38.55 -20.89
C LEU A 32 16.55 -37.63 -20.15
N ALA A 33 15.28 -38.03 -19.98
CA ALA A 33 14.28 -37.29 -19.23
C ALA A 33 14.66 -37.14 -17.74
N ALA A 34 15.21 -38.18 -17.11
CA ALA A 34 15.71 -38.13 -15.74
C ALA A 34 16.91 -37.18 -15.61
N SER A 35 17.86 -37.19 -16.56
CA SER A 35 19.01 -36.29 -16.55
C SER A 35 18.66 -34.82 -16.83
N VAL A 36 17.60 -34.58 -17.62
CA VAL A 36 17.06 -33.24 -17.88
C VAL A 36 16.26 -32.75 -16.68
N LEU A 37 15.50 -33.63 -16.02
CA LEU A 37 14.82 -33.33 -14.76
C LEU A 37 15.82 -33.06 -13.65
N GLU A 38 16.89 -33.85 -13.50
CA GLU A 38 17.95 -33.65 -12.51
C GLU A 38 18.68 -32.30 -12.74
N LYS A 39 19.00 -31.97 -14.00
CA LYS A 39 19.55 -30.65 -14.38
C LYS A 39 18.57 -29.48 -14.27
N GLN A 40 17.26 -29.72 -14.32
CA GLN A 40 16.24 -28.69 -14.12
C GLN A 40 15.88 -28.53 -12.64
N THR A 41 15.99 -29.58 -11.83
CA THR A 41 15.78 -29.52 -10.37
C THR A 41 16.95 -28.86 -9.64
N ASP A 42 18.17 -28.93 -10.19
CA ASP A 42 19.32 -28.18 -9.68
C ASP A 42 19.18 -26.65 -9.83
N ASN A 43 18.18 -26.18 -10.60
CA ASN A 43 17.87 -24.75 -10.77
C ASN A 43 16.54 -24.29 -10.19
N VAL A 44 15.78 -25.17 -9.50
CA VAL A 44 14.52 -24.77 -8.82
C VAL A 44 14.35 -25.54 -7.51
N VAL A 45 15.36 -25.44 -6.64
CA VAL A 45 15.13 -25.38 -5.20
C VAL A 45 16.03 -24.27 -4.68
N GLN A 46 15.59 -23.02 -4.83
CA GLN A 46 16.02 -22.05 -3.84
C GLN A 46 15.39 -22.53 -2.54
N GLU A 47 16.19 -23.16 -1.69
CA GLU A 47 15.91 -23.12 -0.25
C GLU A 47 15.67 -21.65 0.06
N GLU A 48 14.42 -21.26 0.28
CA GLU A 48 14.12 -19.98 0.90
C GLU A 48 14.83 -20.01 2.24
N LYS A 49 16.04 -19.45 2.29
CA LYS A 49 16.78 -19.27 3.51
C LYS A 49 15.84 -18.54 4.46
N GLU A 50 15.42 -19.20 5.54
CA GLU A 50 14.70 -18.53 6.62
C GLU A 50 15.60 -17.40 7.11
N LEU A 51 15.26 -16.18 6.66
CA LEU A 51 15.97 -14.97 7.05
C LEU A 51 15.79 -14.82 8.56
N THR A 52 16.89 -14.52 9.25
CA THR A 52 16.83 -14.13 10.66
C THR A 52 15.93 -12.90 10.82
N GLU A 53 15.38 -12.68 12.03
CA GLU A 53 14.53 -11.50 12.30
C GLU A 53 15.24 -10.20 11.88
N GLU A 54 16.56 -10.11 12.04
CA GLU A 54 17.37 -8.96 11.63
C GLU A 54 17.48 -8.83 10.10
N GLU A 55 17.69 -9.92 9.38
CA GLU A 55 17.76 -9.92 7.91
C GLU A 55 16.39 -9.60 7.27
N GLN A 56 15.29 -10.09 7.86
CA GLN A 56 13.93 -9.76 7.41
C GLN A 56 13.66 -8.26 7.56
N VAL A 57 14.04 -7.69 8.70
CA VAL A 57 13.82 -6.25 8.96
C VAL A 57 14.75 -5.39 8.12
N GLN A 58 15.98 -5.83 7.89
CA GLN A 58 16.89 -5.15 6.97
C GLN A 58 16.31 -5.13 5.55
N GLN A 59 15.74 -6.24 5.10
CA GLN A 59 15.05 -6.32 3.82
C GLN A 59 13.79 -5.43 3.77
N TRP A 60 12.98 -5.39 4.84
CA TRP A 60 11.82 -4.49 4.96
C TRP A 60 12.23 -3.02 4.96
N TYR A 61 13.32 -2.70 5.64
CA TYR A 61 13.91 -1.37 5.72
C TYR A 61 14.37 -0.89 4.34
N GLU A 62 15.05 -1.75 3.58
CA GLU A 62 15.49 -1.46 2.21
C GLU A 62 14.31 -1.21 1.26
N LYS A 63 13.17 -1.88 1.49
CA LYS A 63 11.93 -1.66 0.74
C LYS A 63 11.14 -0.40 1.18
N GLY A 64 11.53 0.27 2.27
CA GLY A 64 10.78 1.40 2.88
C GLY A 64 11.61 2.51 3.58
N VAL A 65 12.81 2.84 3.06
CA VAL A 65 13.92 3.57 3.73
C VAL A 65 13.62 4.89 4.51
N LYS A 66 13.99 4.92 5.81
CA LYS A 66 15.04 5.76 6.50
C LYS A 66 15.14 5.42 8.01
N ALA A 67 16.32 5.00 8.51
CA ALA A 67 16.49 4.43 9.85
C ALA A 67 17.36 5.30 10.77
N HIS A 68 16.79 5.52 11.94
CA HIS A 68 17.45 5.21 13.21
C HIS A 68 16.46 4.35 13.99
N LYS A 69 16.91 3.20 14.54
CA LYS A 69 16.17 2.27 15.45
C LYS A 69 15.54 1.00 14.83
N VAL A 70 16.29 0.22 14.05
CA VAL A 70 15.90 -1.15 13.61
C VAL A 70 15.42 -2.03 14.78
N HIS A 71 16.07 -1.94 15.95
CA HIS A 71 15.67 -2.68 17.15
C HIS A 71 14.27 -2.28 17.69
N ASP A 72 13.92 -0.98 17.66
CA ASP A 72 12.60 -0.54 18.11
C ASP A 72 11.51 -0.94 17.12
N LEU A 73 11.84 -1.04 15.83
CA LEU A 73 10.95 -1.56 14.80
C LEU A 73 10.65 -3.05 15.01
N ILE A 74 11.66 -3.89 15.26
CA ILE A 74 11.47 -5.32 15.58
C ILE A 74 10.57 -5.49 16.80
N ARG A 75 10.87 -4.76 17.87
CA ARG A 75 10.08 -4.81 19.10
C ARG A 75 8.63 -4.34 18.85
N SER A 76 8.46 -3.29 18.05
CA SER A 76 7.15 -2.75 17.66
C SER A 76 6.34 -3.80 16.89
N ILE A 77 6.91 -4.42 15.86
CA ILE A 77 6.24 -5.47 15.06
C ILE A 77 5.81 -6.63 15.95
N LYS A 78 6.69 -7.13 16.83
CA LYS A 78 6.34 -8.23 17.74
C LYS A 78 5.15 -7.90 18.65
N TRP A 79 5.08 -6.67 19.16
CA TRP A 79 3.94 -6.24 19.98
C TRP A 79 2.67 -6.01 19.14
N LEU A 80 2.82 -5.44 17.94
CA LEU A 80 1.73 -5.26 16.99
C LEU A 80 1.12 -6.61 16.59
N THR A 81 1.94 -7.63 16.31
CA THR A 81 1.47 -9.00 16.03
C THR A 81 0.64 -9.55 17.19
N LYS A 82 1.18 -9.52 18.41
CA LYS A 82 0.45 -10.00 19.59
C LYS A 82 -0.86 -9.25 19.85
N ALA A 83 -0.90 -7.95 19.56
CA ALA A 83 -2.10 -7.15 19.72
C ALA A 83 -3.12 -7.41 18.60
N ALA A 84 -2.65 -7.56 17.36
CA ALA A 84 -3.48 -7.89 16.20
C ALA A 84 -4.12 -9.28 16.32
N GLU A 85 -3.39 -10.27 16.85
CA GLU A 85 -3.90 -11.61 17.20
C GLU A 85 -5.00 -11.56 18.29
N LYS A 86 -4.97 -10.53 19.12
CA LYS A 86 -6.01 -10.23 20.13
C LYS A 86 -7.07 -9.26 19.61
N ASP A 87 -7.17 -9.13 18.29
CA ASP A 87 -8.21 -8.38 17.61
C ASP A 87 -8.18 -6.85 17.85
N HIS A 88 -7.00 -6.32 18.21
CA HIS A 88 -6.78 -4.88 18.37
C HIS A 88 -6.71 -4.19 17.00
N THR A 89 -7.71 -3.35 16.72
CA THR A 89 -7.93 -2.71 15.41
C THR A 89 -6.73 -1.89 14.91
N GLU A 90 -6.18 -1.02 15.74
CA GLU A 90 -5.04 -0.16 15.38
C GLU A 90 -3.79 -1.00 15.12
N ALA A 91 -3.59 -2.07 15.89
CA ALA A 91 -2.48 -2.99 15.67
C ALA A 91 -2.62 -3.73 14.34
N GLN A 92 -3.83 -4.19 14.00
CA GLN A 92 -4.12 -4.78 12.69
C GLN A 92 -3.83 -3.78 11.56
N ALA A 93 -4.25 -2.52 11.70
CA ALA A 93 -3.99 -1.47 10.70
C ALA A 93 -2.50 -1.20 10.50
N HIS A 94 -1.75 -1.00 11.59
CA HIS A 94 -0.32 -0.70 11.54
C HIS A 94 0.53 -1.89 11.09
N LEU A 95 0.19 -3.11 11.52
CA LEU A 95 0.86 -4.32 11.06
C LEU A 95 0.55 -4.61 9.59
N GLY A 96 -0.70 -4.40 9.18
CA GLY A 96 -1.12 -4.49 7.79
C GLY A 96 -0.35 -3.52 6.89
N TYR A 97 -0.27 -2.25 7.30
CA TYR A 97 0.57 -1.22 6.67
C TYR A 97 2.00 -1.71 6.51
N PHE A 98 2.60 -2.16 7.60
CA PHE A 98 3.97 -2.64 7.59
C PHE A 98 4.19 -3.74 6.53
N TYR A 99 3.37 -4.79 6.53
CA TYR A 99 3.52 -5.89 5.58
C TYR A 99 3.29 -5.47 4.12
N VAL A 100 2.31 -4.62 3.84
CA VAL A 100 2.06 -4.15 2.46
C VAL A 100 3.28 -3.41 1.89
N TYR A 101 3.87 -2.50 2.66
CA TYR A 101 5.03 -1.70 2.21
C TYR A 101 6.36 -2.48 2.30
N ALA A 102 6.40 -3.58 3.05
CA ALA A 102 7.47 -4.57 3.02
C ALA A 102 7.41 -5.51 1.79
N GLY A 103 6.36 -5.42 0.97
CA GLY A 103 6.15 -6.30 -0.18
C GLY A 103 5.55 -7.66 0.17
N GLU A 104 4.93 -7.79 1.35
CA GLU A 104 4.21 -8.97 1.83
C GLU A 104 2.70 -8.68 1.84
N GLN A 105 2.15 -8.32 0.68
CA GLN A 105 0.77 -7.85 0.58
C GLN A 105 -0.26 -8.94 0.94
N ASP A 106 0.09 -10.20 0.72
CA ASP A 106 -0.71 -11.38 1.10
C ASP A 106 -0.94 -11.46 2.61
N LYS A 107 0.01 -11.01 3.43
CA LYS A 107 -0.12 -10.89 4.89
C LYS A 107 -0.75 -9.57 5.31
N GLY A 108 -0.40 -8.48 4.63
CA GLY A 108 -0.79 -7.13 5.03
C GLY A 108 -2.25 -6.77 4.71
N LEU A 109 -2.71 -7.09 3.51
CA LEU A 109 -4.06 -6.71 3.06
C LEU A 109 -5.19 -7.34 3.88
N PRO A 110 -5.12 -8.62 4.30
CA PRO A 110 -6.15 -9.18 5.19
C PRO A 110 -6.25 -8.43 6.52
N LEU A 111 -5.12 -8.06 7.13
CA LEU A 111 -5.10 -7.29 8.39
C LEU A 111 -5.71 -5.90 8.21
N MET A 112 -5.39 -5.22 7.10
CA MET A 112 -6.02 -3.94 6.78
C MET A 112 -7.53 -4.08 6.59
N ARG A 113 -8.01 -5.15 5.93
CA ARG A 113 -9.46 -5.38 5.75
C ARG A 113 -10.17 -5.55 7.09
N LEU A 114 -9.61 -6.35 8.01
CA LEU A 114 -10.16 -6.51 9.36
C LEU A 114 -10.25 -5.17 10.10
N ALA A 115 -9.20 -4.34 10.02
CA ALA A 115 -9.23 -3.02 10.64
C ALA A 115 -10.23 -2.06 9.96
N ALA A 116 -10.35 -2.11 8.63
CA ALA A 116 -11.28 -1.31 7.85
C ALA A 116 -12.76 -1.68 8.07
N GLU A 117 -13.06 -2.96 8.33
CA GLU A 117 -14.39 -3.42 8.76
C GLU A 117 -14.80 -2.75 10.09
N LYS A 118 -13.81 -2.47 10.94
CA LYS A 118 -13.97 -1.76 12.22
C LYS A 118 -13.77 -0.24 12.11
N ASN A 119 -13.93 0.31 10.91
CA ASN A 119 -13.87 1.76 10.64
C ASN A 119 -12.53 2.43 10.98
N ASN A 120 -11.42 1.68 10.95
CA ASN A 120 -10.10 2.28 11.10
C ASN A 120 -9.73 3.09 9.85
N THR A 121 -9.62 4.42 9.99
CA THR A 121 -9.41 5.33 8.85
C THR A 121 -8.04 5.17 8.18
N LEU A 122 -7.00 4.82 8.95
CA LEU A 122 -5.70 4.44 8.41
C LEU A 122 -5.87 3.24 7.45
N ALA A 123 -6.45 2.14 7.92
CA ALA A 123 -6.62 0.95 7.09
C ALA A 123 -7.49 1.22 5.85
N LEU A 124 -8.56 2.00 5.98
CA LEU A 124 -9.41 2.41 4.85
C LEU A 124 -8.60 3.17 3.80
N ARG A 125 -7.83 4.18 4.20
CA ARG A 125 -7.01 4.97 3.27
C ARG A 125 -5.94 4.12 2.58
N GLU A 126 -5.29 3.21 3.32
CA GLU A 126 -4.25 2.36 2.73
C GLU A 126 -4.83 1.29 1.79
N LEU A 127 -6.03 0.78 2.06
CA LEU A 127 -6.77 -0.06 1.10
C LEU A 127 -7.14 0.73 -0.15
N ALA A 128 -7.53 1.99 -0.02
CA ALA A 128 -7.78 2.85 -1.17
C ALA A 128 -6.53 3.01 -2.05
N VAL A 129 -5.36 3.24 -1.43
CA VAL A 129 -4.08 3.31 -2.13
C VAL A 129 -3.75 1.98 -2.81
N ALA A 130 -3.97 0.85 -2.12
CA ALA A 130 -3.71 -0.47 -2.67
C ALA A 130 -4.56 -0.75 -3.91
N TYR A 131 -5.87 -0.46 -3.86
CA TYR A 131 -6.75 -0.60 -5.02
C TYR A 131 -6.44 0.41 -6.12
N GLY A 132 -6.11 1.66 -5.80
CA GLY A 132 -5.77 2.68 -6.80
C GLY A 132 -4.50 2.39 -7.58
N LYS A 133 -3.56 1.65 -6.99
CA LYS A 133 -2.25 1.33 -7.58
C LYS A 133 -2.06 -0.14 -7.94
N GLY A 134 -3.04 -1.00 -7.64
CA GLY A 134 -2.92 -2.45 -7.82
C GLY A 134 -1.87 -3.11 -6.92
N ILE A 135 -1.67 -2.62 -5.69
CA ILE A 135 -0.66 -3.16 -4.77
C ILE A 135 -1.23 -4.42 -4.09
N GLY A 136 -0.84 -5.60 -4.59
CA GLY A 136 -1.30 -6.89 -4.06
C GLY A 136 -2.78 -7.19 -4.29
N VAL A 137 -3.47 -6.34 -5.05
CA VAL A 137 -4.86 -6.49 -5.49
C VAL A 137 -4.99 -6.07 -6.94
N GLU A 138 -6.04 -6.52 -7.62
CA GLU A 138 -6.40 -5.96 -8.92
C GLU A 138 -6.72 -4.47 -8.78
N GLN A 139 -6.13 -3.64 -9.64
CA GLN A 139 -6.35 -2.20 -9.61
C GLN A 139 -7.82 -1.88 -9.86
N SER A 140 -8.41 -1.04 -9.02
CA SER A 140 -9.80 -0.65 -9.11
C SER A 140 -10.00 0.75 -8.53
N ASP A 141 -10.17 1.71 -9.44
CA ASP A 141 -10.45 3.10 -9.12
C ASP A 141 -11.76 3.25 -8.31
N SER A 142 -12.79 2.47 -8.65
CA SER A 142 -14.07 2.48 -7.94
C SER A 142 -13.95 1.98 -6.50
N LYS A 143 -13.26 0.85 -6.27
CA LYS A 143 -13.01 0.36 -4.91
C LYS A 143 -12.14 1.32 -4.11
N ALA A 144 -11.14 1.93 -4.75
CA ALA A 144 -10.34 2.94 -4.08
C ALA A 144 -11.19 4.13 -3.61
N MET A 145 -12.13 4.58 -4.45
CA MET A 145 -13.05 5.66 -4.07
C MET A 145 -14.02 5.25 -2.97
N GLU A 146 -14.58 4.04 -3.02
CA GLU A 146 -15.45 3.51 -1.95
C GLU A 146 -14.75 3.55 -0.58
N TYR A 147 -13.48 3.13 -0.52
CA TYR A 147 -12.70 3.19 0.72
C TYR A 147 -12.40 4.63 1.17
N LEU A 148 -12.10 5.55 0.24
CA LEU A 148 -11.89 6.97 0.56
C LEU A 148 -13.18 7.64 1.06
N GLU A 149 -14.31 7.41 0.42
CA GLU A 149 -15.62 7.92 0.83
C GLU A 149 -16.02 7.39 2.20
N LYS A 150 -15.77 6.10 2.47
CA LYS A 150 -15.98 5.54 3.80
C LYS A 150 -15.11 6.23 4.85
N ALA A 151 -13.82 6.47 4.57
CA ALA A 151 -12.94 7.18 5.48
C ALA A 151 -13.35 8.66 5.67
N GLN A 152 -13.78 9.34 4.61
CA GLN A 152 -14.36 10.69 4.66
C GLN A 152 -15.60 10.73 5.56
N SER A 153 -16.50 9.75 5.45
CA SER A 153 -17.71 9.69 6.30
C SER A 153 -17.41 9.57 7.80
N LEU A 154 -16.18 9.15 8.14
CA LEU A 154 -15.65 9.06 9.49
C LEU A 154 -14.83 10.29 9.90
N GLY A 155 -14.76 11.32 9.04
CA GLY A 155 -14.03 12.56 9.29
C GLY A 155 -12.53 12.50 8.99
N ASP A 156 -12.04 11.53 8.21
CA ASP A 156 -10.61 11.45 7.86
C ASP A 156 -10.22 12.56 6.86
N GLU A 157 -9.63 13.64 7.37
CA GLU A 157 -9.19 14.81 6.60
C GLU A 157 -8.23 14.45 5.45
N LEU A 158 -7.37 13.45 5.66
CA LEU A 158 -6.44 12.95 4.64
C LEU A 158 -7.18 12.33 3.46
N SER A 159 -8.26 11.60 3.72
CA SER A 159 -9.11 11.02 2.69
C SER A 159 -9.92 12.09 1.96
N ILE A 160 -10.47 13.08 2.67
CA ILE A 160 -11.12 14.25 2.04
C ILE A 160 -10.14 14.97 1.11
N TYR A 161 -8.90 15.17 1.56
CA TYR A 161 -7.85 15.80 0.75
C TYR A 161 -7.51 14.96 -0.49
N ALA A 162 -7.45 13.63 -0.36
CA ALA A 162 -7.22 12.72 -1.49
C ALA A 162 -8.36 12.78 -2.52
N ILE A 163 -9.62 12.84 -2.06
CA ILE A 163 -10.80 12.99 -2.93
C ILE A 163 -10.77 14.35 -3.65
N ALA A 164 -10.46 15.43 -2.94
CA ALA A 164 -10.32 16.76 -3.55
C ALA A 164 -9.23 16.75 -4.64
N GLY A 165 -8.10 16.10 -4.39
CA GLY A 165 -7.05 15.90 -5.38
C GLY A 165 -7.48 15.00 -6.56
N ALA A 166 -8.39 14.07 -6.34
CA ALA A 166 -8.97 13.23 -7.40
C ALA A 166 -9.86 14.05 -8.34
N TYR A 167 -10.72 14.92 -7.81
CA TYR A 167 -11.51 15.88 -8.61
C TYR A 167 -10.62 16.89 -9.33
N GLU A 168 -9.56 17.37 -8.69
CA GLU A 168 -8.61 18.30 -9.31
C GLU A 168 -7.95 17.70 -10.56
N ASN A 169 -7.61 16.40 -10.52
CA ASN A 169 -6.79 15.76 -11.55
C ASN A 169 -7.58 14.81 -12.47
N GLY A 170 -8.88 14.60 -12.21
CA GLY A 170 -9.69 13.60 -12.92
C GLY A 170 -9.17 12.17 -12.74
N LYS A 171 -8.96 11.75 -11.48
CA LYS A 171 -8.44 10.41 -11.13
C LYS A 171 -9.51 9.57 -10.44
N PHE A 172 -9.25 8.26 -10.28
CA PHE A 172 -10.15 7.33 -9.61
C PHE A 172 -11.52 7.23 -10.30
N GLY A 173 -11.53 7.25 -11.63
CA GLY A 173 -12.76 7.25 -12.43
C GLY A 173 -13.59 8.53 -12.37
N LEU A 174 -13.12 9.57 -11.67
CA LEU A 174 -13.79 10.87 -11.61
C LEU A 174 -13.42 11.76 -12.79
N SER A 175 -14.38 12.53 -13.27
CA SER A 175 -14.12 13.64 -14.17
C SER A 175 -13.50 14.81 -13.40
N LYS A 176 -12.66 15.58 -14.09
CA LYS A 176 -12.04 16.76 -13.49
C LYS A 176 -13.13 17.79 -13.11
N ASP A 177 -13.11 18.23 -11.85
CA ASP A 177 -13.98 19.29 -11.33
C ASP A 177 -13.15 20.22 -10.42
N GLU A 178 -12.66 21.30 -11.00
CA GLU A 178 -11.83 22.28 -10.27
C GLU A 178 -12.62 23.08 -9.24
N THR A 179 -13.92 23.28 -9.47
CA THR A 179 -14.79 24.04 -8.57
C THR A 179 -15.02 23.24 -7.30
N LEU A 180 -15.42 21.97 -7.44
CA LEU A 180 -15.62 21.09 -6.30
C LEU A 180 -14.30 20.84 -5.54
N ALA A 181 -13.20 20.58 -6.25
CA ALA A 181 -11.89 20.43 -5.62
C ALA A 181 -11.50 21.67 -4.80
N LYS A 182 -11.72 22.87 -5.35
CA LYS A 182 -11.46 24.13 -4.65
C LYS A 182 -12.31 24.27 -3.39
N GLU A 183 -13.61 23.99 -3.46
CA GLU A 183 -14.52 24.06 -2.31
C GLU A 183 -14.08 23.10 -1.21
N MET A 184 -13.73 21.86 -1.56
CA MET A 184 -13.22 20.88 -0.59
C MET A 184 -11.90 21.31 0.05
N PHE A 185 -10.95 21.86 -0.73
CA PHE A 185 -9.72 22.39 -0.17
C PHE A 185 -9.96 23.62 0.72
N GLN A 186 -10.92 24.48 0.38
CA GLN A 186 -11.27 25.62 1.21
C GLN A 186 -11.85 25.16 2.54
N GLN A 187 -12.79 24.22 2.53
CA GLN A 187 -13.35 23.63 3.74
C GLN A 187 -12.26 23.03 4.63
N LEU A 188 -11.38 22.18 4.09
CA LEU A 188 -10.26 21.62 4.85
C LEU A 188 -9.32 22.69 5.41
N SER A 189 -9.04 23.74 4.65
CA SER A 189 -8.20 24.84 5.10
C SER A 189 -8.86 25.62 6.25
N ASP A 190 -10.17 25.83 6.18
CA ASP A 190 -10.95 26.53 7.20
C ASP A 190 -11.03 25.69 8.49
N ASP A 191 -11.10 24.37 8.37
CA ASP A 191 -11.00 23.40 9.48
C ASP A 191 -9.57 23.31 10.05
N GLY A 192 -8.60 23.95 9.40
CA GLY A 192 -7.22 24.08 9.87
C GLY A 192 -6.26 23.02 9.34
N PHE A 193 -6.67 22.19 8.38
CA PHE A 193 -5.80 21.23 7.73
C PHE A 193 -4.75 21.94 6.86
N GLY A 194 -3.54 22.11 7.39
CA GLY A 194 -2.48 22.90 6.76
C GLY A 194 -2.07 22.42 5.36
N GLY A 195 -2.25 21.13 5.05
CA GLY A 195 -2.02 20.60 3.71
C GLY A 195 -2.92 21.24 2.65
N ALA A 196 -4.19 21.47 2.98
CA ALA A 196 -5.14 22.14 2.09
C ALA A 196 -4.82 23.63 1.95
N THR A 197 -4.45 24.31 3.04
CA THR A 197 -3.97 25.70 2.97
C THR A 197 -2.77 25.83 2.02
N HIS A 198 -1.79 24.93 2.13
CA HIS A 198 -0.66 24.89 1.21
C HIS A 198 -1.07 24.65 -0.24
N ARG A 199 -2.02 23.75 -0.49
CA ARG A 199 -2.55 23.50 -1.84
C ARG A 199 -3.23 24.73 -2.43
N LEU A 200 -4.05 25.44 -1.66
CA LEU A 200 -4.72 26.67 -2.11
C LEU A 200 -3.74 27.80 -2.40
N ILE A 201 -2.75 28.00 -1.52
CA ILE A 201 -1.66 28.96 -1.75
C ILE A 201 -1.00 28.69 -3.09
N LYS A 202 -0.60 27.43 -3.34
CA LYS A 202 0.00 27.04 -4.62
C LYS A 202 -0.94 27.29 -5.81
N ALA A 203 -2.24 27.00 -5.64
CA ALA A 203 -3.24 27.26 -6.69
C ALA A 203 -3.31 28.75 -7.05
N ILE A 204 -3.24 29.63 -6.06
CA ILE A 204 -3.23 31.09 -6.25
C ILE A 204 -1.93 31.55 -6.92
N GLU A 205 -0.78 30.99 -6.57
CA GLU A 205 0.51 31.35 -7.20
C GLU A 205 0.56 30.93 -8.68
N GLU A 206 0.00 29.75 -8.98
CA GLU A 206 0.07 29.14 -10.32
C GLU A 206 -1.14 29.48 -11.19
N GLY A 207 -2.22 30.03 -10.63
CA GLY A 207 -3.46 30.34 -11.35
C GLY A 207 -4.25 29.09 -11.71
N GLN A 208 -4.39 28.15 -10.77
CA GLN A 208 -5.11 26.88 -10.89
C GLN A 208 -6.42 26.91 -10.09
N LEU A 209 -7.25 25.87 -10.22
CA LEU A 209 -8.50 25.73 -9.46
C LEU A 209 -9.44 26.94 -9.65
N GLY A 210 -9.45 27.50 -10.86
CA GLY A 210 -10.17 28.74 -11.17
C GLY A 210 -9.68 30.01 -10.46
N PHE A 211 -8.50 30.00 -9.82
CA PHE A 211 -7.88 31.22 -9.30
C PHE A 211 -7.14 31.99 -10.40
N THR A 212 -7.23 33.32 -10.36
CA THR A 212 -6.28 34.19 -11.03
C THR A 212 -4.99 34.26 -10.22
N LYS A 213 -3.85 34.38 -10.90
CA LYS A 213 -2.56 34.53 -10.22
C LYS A 213 -2.55 35.76 -9.31
N ASP A 214 -2.29 35.56 -8.02
CA ASP A 214 -2.24 36.63 -7.03
C ASP A 214 -1.11 36.38 -6.01
N PRO A 215 0.13 36.83 -6.32
CA PRO A 215 1.27 36.59 -5.44
C PRO A 215 1.17 37.33 -4.11
N VAL A 216 0.41 38.44 -4.04
CA VAL A 216 0.22 39.21 -2.81
C VAL A 216 -0.66 38.41 -1.85
N LYS A 217 -1.83 37.97 -2.32
CA LYS A 217 -2.73 37.11 -1.52
C LYS A 217 -2.05 35.81 -1.07
N ALA A 218 -1.27 35.19 -1.95
CA ALA A 218 -0.51 33.99 -1.59
C ALA A 218 0.51 34.27 -0.47
N ALA A 219 1.20 35.41 -0.51
CA ALA A 219 2.15 35.80 0.54
C ALA A 219 1.46 36.08 1.88
N GLU A 220 0.31 36.74 1.87
CA GLU A 220 -0.52 36.98 3.06
C GLU A 220 -0.96 35.66 3.70
N MET A 221 -1.49 34.73 2.91
CA MET A 221 -1.90 33.40 3.39
C MET A 221 -0.72 32.60 3.96
N LYS A 222 0.48 32.68 3.33
CA LYS A 222 1.70 32.05 3.87
C LYS A 222 2.09 32.64 5.22
N GLN A 223 1.98 33.96 5.38
CA GLN A 223 2.29 34.63 6.65
C GLN A 223 1.31 34.21 7.75
N ALA A 224 0.01 34.18 7.44
CA ALA A 224 -1.03 33.73 8.36
C ALA A 224 -0.80 32.28 8.82
N LEU A 225 -0.50 31.38 7.89
CA LEU A 225 -0.21 29.97 8.21
C LEU A 225 1.02 29.82 9.12
N ARG A 226 2.11 30.56 8.86
CA ARG A 226 3.31 30.56 9.71
C ARG A 226 3.00 31.06 11.12
N ALA A 227 2.21 32.13 11.24
CA ALA A 227 1.81 32.68 12.53
C ALA A 227 0.99 31.67 13.34
N LYS A 228 0.05 30.97 12.69
CA LYS A 228 -0.77 29.91 13.31
C LYS A 228 0.11 28.77 13.84
N VAL A 229 0.98 28.20 13.01
CA VAL A 229 1.91 27.13 13.42
C VAL A 229 2.83 27.56 14.56
N ALA A 230 3.35 28.80 14.51
CA ALA A 230 4.19 29.35 15.57
C ALA A 230 3.45 29.57 16.90
N SER A 231 2.12 29.78 16.86
CA SER A 231 1.29 29.88 18.05
C SER A 231 1.00 28.51 18.69
N GLU A 232 0.70 27.49 17.88
CA GLU A 232 0.39 26.13 18.32
C GLU A 232 1.61 25.41 18.93
N THR A 233 2.81 25.72 18.42
CA THR A 233 4.08 25.18 18.93
C THR A 233 4.55 25.81 20.24
N LYS A 234 3.98 26.95 20.64
CA LYS A 234 4.26 27.60 21.94
C LYS A 234 3.28 27.21 23.03
N SER A 235 2.14 26.61 22.68
CA SER A 235 1.09 26.19 23.61
C SER A 235 1.19 24.72 24.05
N ASN A 236 2.11 23.95 23.49
CA ASN A 236 2.40 22.53 23.81
C ASN A 236 3.75 22.40 24.51
#